data_AF-M5AN09-F1
#
_entry.id   AF-M5AN09-F1
#
_cell.length_a   1.000
_cell.length_b   1.000
_cell.length_c   1.000
_cell.angle_alpha   90.00
_cell.angle_beta   90.00
_cell.angle_gamma   90.00
#
_symmetry.space_group_name_H-M   'P 1'
#
loop_
_entity.id
_entity.type
_entity.pdbx_description
1 polymer ?
#
loop_
_entity_poly.entity_id
_entity_poly.type
_entity_poly.pdbx_seq_one_letter_code
_entity_poly.pdbx_strand_id
1 'polypeptide(L)'
;VIQVQMRFCLIESSCEQEDCYPQGIAVKVNGKVCPLPNPIPTNKPGVEPKRPPRPVNITHMVRLSPTVPNHVTVSWNVEYGKAYAVAIYLVRKLSSSELLQRLKQRGVRPPDYTRGLIKEKLQEDIDCEIATTSLRVSLMCPLGKMRMTTPCK
;
A
#
# COMPACT_ATOMS: atom_id res chain seq x y z
N VAL A 1 16.60 4.81 -8.21
CA VAL A 1 16.56 6.23 -7.76
C VAL A 1 16.60 6.25 -6.24
N ILE A 2 17.55 6.98 -5.64
CA ILE A 2 17.62 7.15 -4.18
C ILE A 2 16.75 8.33 -3.77
N GLN A 3 16.02 8.21 -2.66
CA GLN A 3 15.07 9.21 -2.17
C GLN A 3 15.12 9.31 -0.64
N VAL A 4 14.80 10.48 -0.12
CA VAL A 4 14.45 10.68 1.30
C VAL A 4 12.93 10.61 1.42
N GLN A 5 12.46 9.63 2.19
CA GLN A 5 11.04 9.31 2.32
C GLN A 5 10.60 9.45 3.78
N MET A 6 9.53 10.20 4.00
CA MET A 6 8.91 10.38 5.30
C MET A 6 7.62 9.57 5.37
N ARG A 7 7.41 8.86 6.48
CA ARG A 7 6.27 7.98 6.75
C ARG A 7 5.63 8.36 8.09
N PHE A 8 4.32 8.18 8.17
CA PHE A 8 3.53 8.38 9.39
C PHE A 8 2.75 7.10 9.67
N CYS A 9 2.61 6.73 10.93
CA CYS A 9 1.80 5.58 11.32
C CYS A 9 1.25 5.75 12.73
N LEU A 10 0.37 4.84 13.15
CA LEU A 10 -0.05 4.75 14.55
C LEU A 10 1.11 4.21 15.40
N ILE A 11 1.15 4.60 16.68
CA ILE A 11 2.04 4.00 17.69
C ILE A 11 1.32 2.77 18.24
N GLU A 12 1.42 1.67 17.51
CA GLU A 12 1.00 0.35 17.94
C GLU A 12 2.19 -0.61 17.75
N SER A 13 2.50 -1.39 18.79
CA SER A 13 3.67 -2.28 18.83
C SER A 13 3.33 -3.76 18.60
N SER A 14 2.05 -4.08 18.41
CA SER A 14 1.57 -5.46 18.21
C SER A 14 1.90 -6.02 16.83
N CYS A 15 2.08 -5.17 15.83
CA CYS A 15 2.39 -5.56 14.45
C CYS A 15 3.11 -4.45 13.67
N GLU A 16 3.59 -4.80 12.48
CA GLU A 16 4.08 -3.80 11.52
C GLU A 16 2.95 -2.83 11.14
N GLN A 17 3.29 -1.54 11.12
CA GLN A 17 2.33 -0.48 10.92
C GLN A 17 2.29 -0.04 9.47
N GLU A 18 1.08 0.05 8.93
CA GLU A 18 0.81 0.69 7.64
C GLU A 18 0.93 2.21 7.74
N ASP A 19 1.12 2.87 6.60
CA ASP A 19 1.09 4.34 6.59
C ASP A 19 -0.28 4.83 7.07
N CYS A 20 -0.29 5.85 7.93
CA CYS A 20 -1.50 6.47 8.45
C CYS A 20 -1.22 7.92 8.82
N TYR A 21 -2.00 8.84 8.25
CA TYR A 21 -1.88 10.26 8.55
C TYR A 21 -2.74 10.65 9.75
N PRO A 22 -2.19 11.41 10.72
CA PRO A 22 -2.99 12.09 11.73
C PRO A 22 -3.99 13.08 11.11
N GLN A 23 -5.10 13.34 11.80
CA GLN A 23 -6.07 14.36 11.38
C GLN A 23 -5.43 15.76 11.37
N GLY A 24 -5.78 16.58 10.37
CA GLY A 24 -5.28 17.96 10.28
C GLY A 24 -3.76 18.09 10.07
N ILE A 25 -3.07 17.02 9.64
CA ILE A 25 -1.62 17.04 9.46
C ILE A 25 -1.15 18.16 8.50
N ALA A 26 -0.15 18.91 8.94
CA ALA A 26 0.64 19.82 8.14
C ALA A 26 2.14 19.58 8.38
N VAL A 27 2.92 19.66 7.30
CA VAL A 27 4.35 19.38 7.32
C VAL A 27 5.10 20.56 6.69
N LYS A 28 6.20 20.96 7.32
CA LYS A 28 7.20 21.86 6.73
C LYS A 28 8.57 21.20 6.74
N VAL A 29 9.29 21.30 5.62
CA VAL A 29 10.68 20.84 5.48
C VAL A 29 11.53 22.06 5.14
N ASN A 30 12.53 22.35 5.99
CA ASN A 30 13.39 23.52 5.87
C ASN A 30 12.61 24.84 5.72
N GLY A 31 11.54 24.98 6.50
CA GLY A 31 10.65 26.16 6.50
C GLY A 31 9.62 26.22 5.37
N LYS A 32 9.73 25.37 4.34
CA LYS A 32 8.78 25.31 3.22
C LYS A 32 7.67 24.31 3.48
N VAL A 33 6.44 24.64 3.14
CA VAL A 33 5.28 23.73 3.25
C VAL A 33 5.48 22.54 2.33
N CYS A 34 5.39 21.32 2.90
CA CYS A 34 5.51 20.07 2.16
C CYS A 34 4.12 19.65 1.65
N PRO A 35 3.94 19.44 0.32
CA PRO A 35 2.68 18.98 -0.20
C PRO A 35 2.40 17.55 0.27
N LEU A 36 1.16 17.29 0.69
CA LEU A 36 0.66 15.98 1.11
C LEU A 36 -0.41 15.50 0.12
N PRO A 37 -0.66 14.18 -0.01
CA PRO A 37 -1.72 13.64 -0.86
C PRO A 37 -3.08 14.27 -0.53
N ASN A 38 -3.83 14.71 -1.54
CA ASN A 38 -5.12 15.37 -1.33
C ASN A 38 -6.11 14.44 -0.59
N PRO A 39 -6.93 14.96 0.34
CA PRO A 39 -7.99 14.19 0.95
C PRO A 39 -8.97 13.69 -0.11
N ILE A 40 -9.41 12.44 0.00
CA ILE A 40 -10.46 11.92 -0.86
C ILE A 40 -11.80 12.43 -0.31
N PRO A 41 -12.61 13.13 -1.13
CA PRO A 41 -13.95 13.56 -0.72
C PRO A 41 -14.83 12.34 -0.47
N THR A 42 -15.74 12.46 0.51
CA THR A 42 -16.68 11.40 0.88
C THR A 42 -18.10 11.90 0.74
N ASN A 43 -18.95 11.08 0.14
CA ASN A 43 -20.38 11.36 -0.02
C ASN A 43 -21.20 10.94 1.22
N LYS A 44 -20.55 10.36 2.24
CA LYS A 44 -21.21 9.93 3.48
C LYS A 44 -21.31 11.11 4.47
N PRO A 45 -22.52 11.50 4.91
CA PRO A 45 -22.71 12.55 5.91
C PRO A 45 -21.93 12.24 7.19
N GLY A 46 -21.23 13.23 7.75
CA GLY A 46 -20.48 13.09 9.00
C GLY A 46 -19.18 12.29 8.91
N VAL A 47 -18.82 11.75 7.74
CA VAL A 47 -17.49 11.15 7.52
C VAL A 47 -16.57 12.26 7.03
N GLU A 48 -15.46 12.48 7.72
CA GLU A 48 -14.48 13.47 7.27
C GLU A 48 -13.62 12.96 6.10
N PRO A 49 -13.19 13.84 5.18
CA PRO A 49 -12.24 13.49 4.13
C PRO A 49 -10.92 12.97 4.71
N LYS A 50 -10.50 11.78 4.28
CA LYS A 50 -9.22 11.18 4.69
C LYS A 50 -8.20 11.26 3.56
N ARG A 51 -6.95 11.56 3.91
CA ARG A 51 -5.83 11.48 2.97
C ARG A 51 -5.46 10.01 2.72
N PRO A 52 -5.20 9.61 1.46
CA PRO A 52 -4.74 8.26 1.17
C PRO A 52 -3.45 7.95 1.94
N PRO A 53 -3.38 6.85 2.71
CA PRO A 53 -2.18 6.48 3.45
C PRO A 53 -1.06 6.10 2.50
N ARG A 54 -0.07 6.97 2.34
CA ARG A 54 1.08 6.77 1.44
C ARG A 54 2.31 7.49 1.99
N PRO A 55 3.52 7.00 1.71
CA PRO A 55 4.74 7.70 2.09
C PRO A 55 4.91 9.04 1.34
N VAL A 56 5.57 10.02 1.96
CA VAL A 56 5.86 11.34 1.38
C VAL A 56 7.31 11.41 0.89
N ASN A 57 7.51 11.70 -0.39
CA ASN A 57 8.85 11.94 -0.95
C ASN A 57 9.28 13.40 -0.69
N ILE A 58 10.19 13.59 0.27
CA ILE A 58 10.69 14.91 0.65
C ILE A 58 12.06 15.25 0.03
N THR A 59 12.61 14.38 -0.83
CA THR A 59 13.96 14.52 -1.43
C THR A 59 14.20 15.92 -2.03
N HIS A 60 13.21 16.49 -2.70
CA HIS A 60 13.31 17.79 -3.38
C HIS A 60 13.30 18.99 -2.42
N MET A 61 13.02 18.77 -1.12
CA MET A 61 12.98 19.80 -0.09
C MET A 61 14.17 19.71 0.87
N VAL A 62 14.94 18.62 0.80
CA VAL A 62 16.09 18.35 1.65
C VAL A 62 17.32 19.09 1.12
N ARG A 63 18.11 19.66 2.03
CA ARG A 63 19.45 20.20 1.76
C ARG A 63 20.41 19.03 1.67
N LEU A 64 20.98 18.79 0.48
CA LEU A 64 21.98 17.74 0.23
C LEU A 64 23.39 18.23 0.61
N SER A 65 23.58 18.55 1.89
CA SER A 65 24.87 18.96 2.44
C SER A 65 25.12 18.28 3.78
N PRO A 66 26.29 17.67 4.02
CA PRO A 66 26.63 17.11 5.32
C PRO A 66 26.91 18.18 6.38
N THR A 67 27.11 19.44 5.98
CA THR A 67 27.45 20.55 6.88
C THR A 67 26.24 21.36 7.34
N VAL A 68 25.05 21.08 6.81
CA VAL A 68 23.82 21.82 7.14
C VAL A 68 22.72 20.86 7.54
N PRO A 69 22.11 21.00 8.74
CA PRO A 69 21.02 20.15 9.17
C PRO A 69 19.76 20.39 8.33
N ASN A 70 18.92 19.35 8.27
CA ASN A 70 17.57 19.43 7.74
C ASN A 70 16.57 19.48 8.90
N HIS A 71 15.65 20.44 8.85
CA HIS A 71 14.62 20.59 9.88
C HIS A 71 13.25 20.22 9.32
N VAL A 72 12.55 19.33 10.02
CA VAL A 72 11.17 18.94 9.71
C VAL A 72 10.28 19.35 10.86
N THR A 73 9.25 20.13 10.56
CA THR A 73 8.21 20.53 11.52
C THR A 73 6.92 19.86 11.11
N VAL A 74 6.30 19.14 12.04
CA VAL A 74 5.02 18.45 11.83
C VAL A 74 4.04 18.97 12.87
N SER A 75 2.82 19.28 12.45
CA SER A 75 1.71 19.63 13.33
C SER A 75 0.48 18.85 12.91
N TRP A 76 -0.36 18.44 13.87
CA TRP A 76 -1.61 17.75 13.62
C TRP A 76 -2.61 18.01 14.76
N ASN A 77 -3.87 17.65 14.55
CA ASN A 77 -4.90 17.74 15.57
C ASN A 77 -4.85 16.51 16.48
N VAL A 78 -4.89 16.71 17.79
CA VAL A 78 -4.89 15.61 18.76
C VAL A 78 -6.20 14.83 18.65
N GLU A 79 -6.10 13.52 18.47
CA GLU A 79 -7.22 12.60 18.49
C GLU A 79 -7.16 11.79 19.79
N TYR A 80 -8.24 11.79 20.56
CA TYR A 80 -8.30 11.03 21.81
C TYR A 80 -8.07 9.54 21.55
N GLY A 81 -7.19 8.93 22.34
CA GLY A 81 -6.86 7.51 22.25
C GLY A 81 -5.96 7.12 21.07
N LYS A 82 -5.44 8.08 20.29
CA LYS A 82 -4.49 7.81 19.20
C LYS A 82 -3.16 8.50 19.44
N ALA A 83 -2.09 7.74 19.26
CA ALA A 83 -0.73 8.25 19.22
C ALA A 83 -0.12 7.90 17.85
N TYR A 84 0.72 8.79 17.33
CA TYR A 84 1.28 8.68 15.99
C TYR A 84 2.80 8.80 16.02
N ALA A 85 3.46 8.06 15.14
CA ALA A 85 4.90 8.13 14.93
C ALA A 85 5.21 8.72 13.54
N VAL A 86 6.38 9.36 13.44
CA VAL A 86 6.97 9.80 12.19
C VAL A 86 8.34 9.16 12.04
N ALA A 87 8.66 8.69 10.84
CA ALA A 87 9.97 8.16 10.51
C ALA A 87 10.43 8.67 9.16
N ILE A 88 11.73 8.93 9.02
CA ILE A 88 12.36 9.42 7.79
C ILE A 88 13.47 8.46 7.39
N TYR A 89 13.39 7.94 6.17
CA TYR A 89 14.26 6.89 5.64
C TYR A 89 14.97 7.35 4.38
N LEU A 90 16.22 6.92 4.21
CA LEU A 90 16.88 6.90 2.91
C LEU A 90 16.50 5.61 2.19
N VAL A 91 15.84 5.73 1.04
CA VAL A 91 15.27 4.58 0.32
C VAL A 91 15.75 4.51 -1.12
N ARG A 92 15.80 3.29 -1.68
CA ARG A 92 15.94 3.07 -3.12
C ARG A 92 14.59 2.71 -3.72
N LYS A 93 14.07 3.57 -4.58
CA LYS A 93 12.88 3.27 -5.38
C LYS A 93 13.19 2.17 -6.39
N LEU A 94 12.38 1.11 -6.36
CA LEU A 94 12.41 0.00 -7.32
C LEU A 94 11.36 0.21 -8.41
N SER A 95 11.67 -0.30 -9.59
CA SER A 95 10.79 -0.36 -10.76
C SER A 95 9.87 -1.59 -10.70
N SER A 96 8.79 -1.56 -11.48
CA SER A 96 7.88 -2.70 -11.63
C SER A 96 8.59 -3.94 -12.21
N SER A 97 9.57 -3.77 -13.09
CA SER A 97 10.36 -4.86 -13.65
C SER A 97 11.26 -5.52 -12.60
N GLU A 98 11.93 -4.73 -11.74
CA GLU A 98 12.72 -5.26 -10.62
C GLU A 98 11.83 -6.06 -9.65
N LEU A 99 10.64 -5.55 -9.32
CA LEU A 99 9.69 -6.26 -8.45
C LEU A 99 9.14 -7.54 -9.11
N LEU A 100 8.82 -7.50 -10.41
CA LEU A 100 8.37 -8.67 -11.15
C LEU A 100 9.45 -9.75 -11.21
N GLN A 101 10.71 -9.36 -11.40
CA GLN A 101 11.84 -10.30 -11.38
C GLN A 101 11.97 -10.97 -10.01
N ARG A 102 11.89 -10.20 -8.92
CA ARG A 102 11.91 -10.75 -7.55
C ARG A 102 10.73 -11.69 -7.30
N LEU A 103 9.54 -11.34 -7.79
CA LEU A 103 8.35 -12.18 -7.68
C LEU A 103 8.58 -13.53 -8.38
N LYS A 104 9.10 -13.51 -9.61
CA LYS A 104 9.42 -14.74 -10.36
C LYS A 104 10.47 -15.60 -9.65
N GLN A 105 11.44 -14.98 -8.99
CA GLN A 105 12.47 -15.68 -8.21
C GLN A 105 11.93 -16.39 -6.97
N ARG A 106 10.80 -15.95 -6.40
CA ARG A 106 10.13 -16.69 -5.30
C ARG A 106 9.58 -18.05 -5.75
N GLY A 107 9.51 -18.29 -7.05
CA GLY A 107 9.03 -19.53 -7.63
C GLY A 107 7.53 -19.52 -7.92
N VAL A 108 7.07 -20.62 -8.50
CA VAL A 108 5.68 -20.81 -8.92
C VAL A 108 4.97 -21.68 -7.90
N ARG A 109 3.73 -21.31 -7.54
CA ARG A 109 2.90 -22.18 -6.69
C ARG A 109 2.66 -23.51 -7.41
N PRO A 110 2.87 -24.67 -6.76
CA PRO A 110 2.63 -25.96 -7.39
C PRO A 110 1.19 -26.10 -7.92
N PRO A 111 1.00 -26.75 -9.08
CA PRO A 111 -0.30 -26.85 -9.73
C PRO A 111 -1.33 -27.61 -8.86
N ASP A 112 -0.88 -28.53 -8.01
CA ASP A 112 -1.75 -29.34 -7.18
C ASP A 112 -2.57 -28.54 -6.18
N TYR A 113 -2.06 -27.40 -5.69
CA TYR A 113 -2.84 -26.51 -4.85
C TYR A 113 -4.07 -25.96 -5.58
N THR A 114 -3.90 -25.55 -6.83
CA THR A 114 -5.03 -25.03 -7.62
C THR A 114 -5.95 -26.16 -8.04
N ARG A 115 -5.42 -27.35 -8.35
CA ARG A 115 -6.24 -28.55 -8.62
C ARG A 115 -7.10 -28.93 -7.40
N GLY A 116 -6.52 -28.91 -6.20
CA GLY A 116 -7.24 -29.16 -4.95
C GLY A 116 -8.38 -28.16 -4.75
N LEU A 117 -8.11 -26.86 -4.92
CA LEU A 117 -9.13 -25.81 -4.83
C LEU A 117 -10.24 -25.97 -5.88
N ILE A 118 -9.92 -26.43 -7.09
CA ILE A 118 -10.93 -26.71 -8.12
C ILE A 118 -11.82 -27.88 -7.67
N LYS A 119 -11.24 -28.96 -7.13
CA LYS A 119 -11.99 -30.10 -6.61
C LYS A 119 -12.90 -29.70 -5.44
N GLU A 120 -12.38 -28.94 -4.48
CA GLU A 120 -13.13 -28.43 -3.33
C GLU A 120 -14.34 -27.59 -3.79
N LYS A 121 -14.15 -26.70 -4.76
CA LYS A 121 -15.25 -25.87 -5.31
C LYS A 121 -16.27 -26.63 -6.14
N LEU A 122 -15.89 -27.79 -6.68
CA LEU A 122 -16.76 -28.68 -7.44
C LEU A 122 -17.31 -29.83 -6.59
N GLN A 123 -16.96 -29.88 -5.31
CA GLN A 123 -17.47 -30.88 -4.41
C GLN A 123 -18.96 -30.62 -4.21
N GLU A 124 -19.78 -31.64 -4.48
CA GLU A 124 -21.22 -31.57 -4.28
C GLU A 124 -21.50 -31.65 -2.79
N ASP A 125 -22.33 -30.71 -2.31
CA ASP A 125 -22.92 -30.78 -0.99
C ASP A 125 -24.22 -31.59 -1.12
N ILE A 126 -24.31 -32.71 -0.39
CA ILE A 126 -25.40 -33.69 -0.49
C ILE A 126 -26.73 -33.06 -0.09
N ASP A 127 -26.70 -31.98 0.70
CA ASP A 127 -27.89 -31.23 1.14
C ASP A 127 -28.24 -30.07 0.18
N CYS A 128 -27.44 -29.81 -0.86
CA CYS A 128 -27.69 -28.76 -1.85
C CYS A 128 -28.37 -29.30 -3.12
N GLU A 129 -29.59 -28.83 -3.40
CA GLU A 129 -30.30 -29.11 -4.66
C GLU A 129 -29.59 -28.54 -5.91
N ILE A 130 -28.77 -27.49 -5.74
CA ILE A 130 -28.02 -26.84 -6.82
C ILE A 130 -26.53 -27.10 -6.63
N ALA A 131 -25.93 -27.86 -7.54
CA ALA A 131 -24.51 -28.17 -7.55
C ALA A 131 -23.74 -27.39 -8.63
N THR A 132 -22.50 -27.00 -8.32
CA THR A 132 -21.59 -26.38 -9.31
C THR A 132 -20.95 -27.48 -10.17
N THR A 133 -21.38 -27.60 -11.43
CA THR A 133 -20.87 -28.64 -12.35
C THR A 133 -19.62 -28.24 -13.12
N SER A 134 -19.33 -26.95 -13.24
CA SER A 134 -18.15 -26.46 -13.96
C SER A 134 -17.68 -25.09 -13.46
N LEU A 135 -16.38 -24.83 -13.63
CA LEU A 135 -15.77 -23.53 -13.36
C LEU A 135 -15.20 -22.97 -14.66
N ARG A 136 -15.58 -21.75 -15.02
CA ARG A 136 -15.03 -21.03 -16.17
C ARG A 136 -14.01 -19.99 -15.71
N VAL A 137 -12.84 -20.00 -16.35
CA VAL A 137 -11.76 -19.04 -16.10
C VAL A 137 -11.27 -18.44 -17.42
N SER A 138 -10.74 -17.22 -17.37
CA SER A 138 -10.16 -16.56 -18.53
C SER A 138 -8.65 -16.60 -18.50
N LEU A 139 -8.03 -16.80 -19.66
CA LEU A 139 -6.58 -16.61 -19.85
C LEU A 139 -6.21 -15.14 -20.15
N MET A 140 -7.21 -14.26 -20.20
CA MET A 140 -7.04 -12.83 -20.42
C MET A 140 -6.91 -12.10 -19.09
N CYS A 141 -6.00 -11.13 -19.02
CA CYS A 141 -5.84 -10.28 -17.85
C CYS A 141 -7.11 -9.41 -17.67
N PRO A 142 -7.77 -9.44 -16.50
CA PRO A 142 -8.98 -8.66 -16.28
C PRO A 142 -8.71 -7.15 -16.30
N LEU A 143 -7.48 -6.71 -16.04
CA LEU A 143 -7.05 -5.31 -16.09
C LEU A 143 -6.61 -4.90 -17.50
N GLY A 144 -5.62 -5.60 -18.06
CA GLY A 144 -4.99 -5.24 -19.34
C GLY A 144 -5.73 -5.73 -20.59
N LYS A 145 -6.75 -6.57 -20.44
CA LYS A 145 -7.56 -7.17 -21.54
C LYS A 145 -6.74 -7.89 -22.63
N MET A 146 -5.52 -8.31 -22.29
CA MET A 146 -4.59 -9.06 -23.14
C MET A 146 -4.28 -10.43 -22.53
N ARG A 147 -3.73 -11.37 -23.30
CA ARG A 147 -3.36 -12.69 -22.81
C ARG A 147 -2.35 -12.58 -21.67
N MET A 148 -2.60 -13.25 -20.55
CA MET A 148 -1.70 -13.23 -19.39
C MET A 148 -0.36 -13.88 -19.73
N THR A 149 0.73 -13.18 -19.39
CA THR A 149 2.10 -13.71 -19.51
C THR A 149 2.63 -14.24 -18.17
N THR A 150 2.22 -13.62 -17.05
CA THR A 150 2.60 -14.06 -15.70
C THR A 150 1.34 -14.03 -14.83
N PRO A 151 0.53 -15.11 -14.81
CA PRO A 151 -0.67 -15.15 -14.00
C PRO A 151 -0.32 -15.12 -12.51
N CYS A 152 -0.94 -14.21 -11.77
CA CYS A 152 -0.77 -14.04 -10.32
C CYS A 152 -2.11 -13.70 -9.66
N LYS A 153 -2.20 -13.91 -8.34
CA LYS A 153 -3.34 -13.56 -7.50
C LYS A 153 -2.88 -13.02 -6.16
#